data_AF-A0A8J3JCH1-F1
#
_entry.id   AF-A0A8J3JCH1-F1
#
_cell.length_a   1.000
_cell.length_b   1.000
_cell.length_c   1.000
_cell.angle_alpha   90.00
_cell.angle_beta   90.00
_cell.angle_gamma   90.00
#
_symmetry.space_group_name_H-M   'P 1'
#
loop_
_entity.id
_entity.type
_entity.pdbx_description
1 polymer ?
#
loop_
_entity_poly.entity_id
_entity_poly.type
_entity_poly.pdbx_seq_one_letter_code
_entity_poly.pdbx_strand_id
1 'polypeptide(L)'
;MGRALTAEQFEAYARRQINTALDILDHHHDDLFGLCACGRPRPCSVVATCQAAIAHYRAKLALVGATQPMRTVMRQQSSTVHRAERFGLPAIGT
;
A
#
# COMPACT_ATOMS: atom_id res chain seq x y z
N MET A 1 -6.00 13.48 9.41
CA MET A 1 -6.50 12.33 8.61
C MET A 1 -5.66 12.23 7.35
N GLY A 2 -4.85 11.19 7.17
CA GLY A 2 -4.03 10.99 5.98
C GLY A 2 -4.83 10.29 4.87
N ARG A 3 -4.78 10.79 3.64
CA ARG A 3 -5.38 10.14 2.46
C ARG A 3 -4.54 8.93 2.07
N ALA A 4 -5.19 7.78 1.85
CA ALA A 4 -4.52 6.60 1.28
C ALA A 4 -4.07 6.88 -0.16
N LEU A 5 -2.82 6.51 -0.48
CA LEU A 5 -2.27 6.62 -1.83
C LEU A 5 -2.88 5.54 -2.74
N THR A 6 -3.10 5.88 -4.01
CA THR A 6 -3.37 4.87 -5.04
C THR A 6 -2.11 4.03 -5.30
N ALA A 7 -2.26 2.87 -5.96
CA ALA A 7 -1.12 2.03 -6.34
C ALA A 7 -0.10 2.80 -7.20
N GLU A 8 -0.56 3.58 -8.19
CA GLU A 8 0.29 4.43 -9.03
C GLU A 8 1.00 5.53 -8.23
N GLN A 9 0.27 6.19 -7.32
CA GLN A 9 0.86 7.21 -6.45
C GLN A 9 1.92 6.63 -5.52
N PHE A 10 1.66 5.44 -4.98
CA PHE A 10 2.61 4.70 -4.17
C PHE A 10 3.82 4.27 -4.99
N GLU A 11 3.64 3.77 -6.21
CA GLU A 11 4.73 3.36 -7.08
C GLU A 11 5.66 4.53 -7.40
N ALA A 12 5.10 5.67 -7.83
CA ALA A 12 5.88 6.87 -8.12
C ALA A 12 6.62 7.37 -6.88
N TYR A 13 6.00 7.29 -5.70
CA TYR A 13 6.64 7.62 -4.43
C TYR A 13 7.79 6.66 -4.10
N ALA A 14 7.57 5.35 -4.16
CA ALA A 14 8.57 4.33 -3.85
C ALA A 14 9.78 4.41 -4.80
N ARG A 15 9.56 4.62 -6.10
CA ARG A 15 10.64 4.83 -7.08
C ARG A 15 11.48 6.06 -6.73
N ARG A 16 10.86 7.18 -6.35
CA ARG A 16 11.59 8.37 -5.89
C ARG A 16 12.44 8.07 -4.65
N GLN A 17 11.89 7.37 -3.67
CA GLN A 17 12.63 7.01 -2.45
C GLN A 17 13.84 6.10 -2.74
N ILE A 18 13.68 5.13 -3.65
CA ILE A 18 14.79 4.27 -4.09
C ILE A 18 15.87 5.10 -4.78
N ASN A 19 15.49 5.95 -5.73
CA ASN A 19 16.46 6.78 -6.46
C ASN A 19 17.22 7.71 -5.52
N THR A 20 16.52 8.42 -4.62
CA THR A 20 17.18 9.26 -3.61
C THR A 20 18.14 8.47 -2.72
N ALA A 21 17.78 7.25 -2.32
CA ALA A 21 18.67 6.42 -1.52
C ALA A 21 19.90 5.95 -2.33
N LEU A 22 19.75 5.66 -3.62
CA LEU A 22 20.86 5.34 -4.51
C LEU A 22 21.78 6.55 -4.71
N ASP A 23 21.22 7.73 -4.98
CA ASP A 23 21.99 8.97 -5.11
C ASP A 23 22.82 9.26 -3.86
N ILE A 24 22.26 9.02 -2.66
CA ILE A 24 23.00 9.13 -1.40
C ILE A 24 24.14 8.12 -1.36
N LEU A 25 23.88 6.86 -1.70
CA LEU A 25 24.88 5.78 -1.65
C LEU A 25 26.05 6.01 -2.61
N ASP A 26 25.84 6.61 -3.77
CA ASP A 26 26.90 6.90 -4.75
C ASP A 26 28.00 7.81 -4.18
N HIS A 27 27.67 8.64 -3.20
CA HIS A 27 28.63 9.50 -2.51
C HIS A 27 29.32 8.81 -1.32
N HIS A 28 28.91 7.60 -0.96
CA HIS A 28 29.48 6.84 0.16
C HIS A 28 30.51 5.82 -0.34
N HIS A 29 31.76 6.08 0.00
CA HIS A 29 32.87 5.15 -0.22
C HIS A 29 33.72 5.04 1.04
N ASP A 30 34.70 4.14 0.98
CA ASP A 30 35.70 4.00 2.02
C ASP A 30 36.65 5.18 1.95
N ASP A 31 36.79 5.89 3.07
CA ASP A 31 37.77 6.95 3.24
C ASP A 31 38.90 6.46 4.16
N LEU A 32 40.00 7.21 4.20
CA LEU A 32 41.15 6.91 5.04
C LEU A 32 40.73 6.89 6.52
N PHE A 33 41.43 6.08 7.33
CA PHE A 33 41.25 5.98 8.79
C PHE A 33 39.96 5.31 9.29
N GLY A 34 39.33 4.45 8.49
CA GLY A 34 38.16 3.68 8.92
C GLY A 34 36.88 4.51 9.02
N LEU A 35 36.86 5.65 8.36
CA LEU A 35 35.69 6.50 8.19
C LEU A 35 35.06 6.26 6.82
N CYS A 36 33.78 6.59 6.71
CA CYS A 36 33.12 6.75 5.43
C CYS A 36 33.26 8.20 4.95
N ALA A 37 33.19 8.43 3.65
CA ALA A 37 33.24 9.77 3.04
C ALA A 37 32.24 10.79 3.62
N CYS A 38 31.16 10.34 4.28
CA CYS A 38 30.23 11.21 5.01
C CYS A 38 30.69 11.58 6.44
N GLY A 39 31.93 11.23 6.82
CA GLY A 39 32.55 11.53 8.12
C GLY A 39 32.18 10.58 9.26
N ARG A 40 31.38 9.54 9.01
CA ARG A 40 30.93 8.58 10.05
C ARG A 40 31.85 7.37 10.15
N PRO A 41 31.99 6.76 11.35
CA PRO A 41 32.72 5.50 11.50
C PRO A 41 32.14 4.37 10.66
N ARG A 42 33.01 3.44 10.27
CA ARG A 42 32.61 2.18 9.62
C ARG A 42 32.22 1.13 10.68
N PRO A 43 31.16 0.32 10.44
CA PRO A 43 30.24 0.37 9.30
C PRO A 43 29.34 1.61 9.35
N CYS A 44 29.17 2.27 8.19
CA CYS A 44 28.42 3.53 8.12
C CYS A 44 26.91 3.29 8.26
N SER A 45 26.31 3.88 9.30
CA SER A 45 24.87 3.73 9.56
C SER A 45 23.98 4.36 8.48
N VAL A 46 24.46 5.37 7.76
CA VAL A 46 23.73 5.97 6.63
C VAL A 46 23.64 4.97 5.48
N VAL A 47 24.75 4.31 5.12
CA VAL A 47 24.76 3.25 4.11
C VAL A 47 23.78 2.15 4.48
N ALA A 48 23.83 1.67 5.73
CA ALA A 48 22.91 0.63 6.21
C ALA A 48 21.44 1.06 6.11
N THR A 49 21.14 2.31 6.45
CA THR A 49 19.78 2.87 6.40
C THR A 49 19.27 3.00 4.96
N CYS A 50 20.09 3.52 4.04
CA CYS A 50 19.74 3.63 2.63
C CYS A 50 19.51 2.25 1.99
N GLN A 51 20.36 1.27 2.30
CA GLN A 51 20.18 -0.12 1.83
C GLN A 51 18.88 -0.73 2.36
N ALA A 52 18.58 -0.54 3.65
CA ALA A 52 17.32 -1.00 4.25
C ALA A 52 16.10 -0.34 3.59
N ALA A 53 16.16 0.97 3.32
CA ALA A 53 15.10 1.69 2.63
C ALA A 53 14.87 1.16 1.21
N ILE A 54 15.93 0.92 0.44
CA ILE A 54 15.85 0.34 -0.90
C ILE A 54 15.20 -1.05 -0.85
N ALA A 55 15.65 -1.91 0.05
CA ALA A 55 15.10 -3.26 0.22
C ALA A 55 13.60 -3.20 0.57
N HIS A 56 13.21 -2.33 1.50
CA HIS A 56 11.82 -2.13 1.91
C HIS A 56 10.92 -1.68 0.76
N TYR A 57 11.31 -0.66 -0.01
CA TYR A 57 10.49 -0.17 -1.11
C TYR A 57 10.45 -1.14 -2.29
N ARG A 58 11.53 -1.86 -2.57
CA ARG A 58 11.53 -2.95 -3.56
C ARG A 58 10.55 -4.06 -3.17
N ALA A 59 10.57 -4.48 -1.90
CA ALA A 59 9.63 -5.49 -1.40
C ALA A 59 8.18 -5.02 -1.52
N LYS A 60 7.89 -3.76 -1.16
CA LYS A 60 6.54 -3.20 -1.31
C LYS A 60 6.08 -3.09 -2.76
N LEU A 61 6.96 -2.70 -3.68
CA LEU A 61 6.65 -2.66 -5.11
C LEU A 61 6.34 -4.06 -5.66
N ALA A 62 7.08 -5.08 -5.22
CA ALA A 62 6.80 -6.47 -5.58
C ALA A 62 5.40 -6.90 -5.11
N LEU A 63 4.99 -6.52 -3.89
CA LEU A 63 3.64 -6.79 -3.39
C LEU A 63 2.57 -6.09 -4.22
N VAL A 64 2.73 -4.80 -4.50
CA VAL A 64 1.75 -4.02 -5.30
C VAL A 64 1.61 -4.60 -6.70
N GLY A 65 2.71 -4.99 -7.35
CA GLY A 65 2.69 -5.61 -8.67
C GLY A 65 2.09 -7.02 -8.67
N ALA A 66 2.20 -7.76 -7.57
CA ALA A 66 1.63 -9.10 -7.43
C ALA A 66 0.13 -9.10 -7.11
N THR A 67 -0.40 -8.04 -6.50
CA THR A 67 -1.81 -7.97 -6.10
C THR A 67 -2.69 -7.43 -7.22
N GLN A 68 -3.55 -8.28 -7.78
CA GLN A 68 -4.66 -7.83 -8.64
C GLN A 68 -5.76 -7.16 -7.82
N PRO A 69 -6.36 -6.06 -8.29
CA PRO A 69 -7.51 -5.47 -7.63
C PRO A 69 -8.70 -6.45 -7.71
N MET A 70 -9.13 -6.96 -6.56
CA MET A 70 -10.32 -7.80 -6.49
C MET A 70 -11.57 -6.95 -6.70
N ARG A 71 -12.47 -7.39 -7.59
CA ARG A 71 -13.78 -6.74 -7.74
C ARG A 71 -14.58 -6.94 -6.46
N THR A 72 -15.01 -5.85 -5.85
CA THR A 72 -15.95 -5.88 -4.72
C THR A 72 -17.28 -6.43 -5.21
N VAL A 73 -17.64 -7.65 -4.80
CA VAL A 73 -18.95 -8.23 -5.09
C VAL A 73 -19.91 -7.74 -4.01
N MET A 74 -20.74 -6.76 -4.34
CA MET A 74 -21.80 -6.31 -3.45
C MET A 74 -22.88 -7.40 -3.40
N ARG A 75 -22.98 -8.11 -2.27
CA ARG A 75 -24.03 -9.12 -2.06
C ARG A 75 -25.38 -8.43 -2.07
N GLN A 76 -26.14 -8.56 -3.16
CA GLN A 76 -27.54 -8.16 -3.19
C GLN A 76 -28.28 -9.00 -2.15
N GLN A 77 -28.74 -8.36 -1.08
CA GLN A 77 -29.73 -8.97 -0.21
C GLN A 77 -31.02 -9.09 -1.02
N SER A 78 -31.31 -10.29 -1.51
CA SER A 78 -32.61 -10.63 -2.06
C SER A 78 -33.64 -10.55 -0.94
N SER A 79 -34.16 -9.35 -0.67
CA SER A 79 -35.37 -9.18 0.12
C SER A 79 -36.53 -9.69 -0.72
N THR A 80 -36.88 -10.97 -0.52
CA THR A 80 -38.17 -11.51 -0.88
C THR A 80 -39.26 -10.61 -0.30
N VAL A 81 -39.98 -9.93 -1.18
CA VAL A 81 -41.20 -9.19 -0.86
C VAL A 81 -42.21 -10.20 -0.32
N HIS A 82 -42.40 -10.22 1.00
CA HIS A 82 -43.58 -10.85 1.59
C HIS A 82 -44.80 -10.01 1.19
N ARG A 83 -45.40 -10.36 0.05
CA ARG A 83 -46.72 -9.90 -0.36
C ARG A 83 -47.71 -10.51 0.63
N ALA A 84 -48.08 -9.74 1.66
CA ALA A 84 -49.22 -10.06 2.50
C ALA A 84 -50.48 -9.94 1.61
N GLU A 85 -50.97 -11.08 1.13
CA GLU A 85 -52.27 -11.16 0.50
C GLU A 85 -53.34 -10.77 1.52
N ARG A 86 -53.98 -9.62 1.26
CA ARG A 86 -55.19 -9.18 1.94
C ARG A 86 -56.31 -10.16 1.59
N PHE A 87 -56.61 -11.11 2.47
CA PHE A 87 -57.87 -11.84 2.42
C PHE A 87 -58.99 -10.88 2.88
N GLY A 88 -59.76 -10.38 1.91
CA GLY A 88 -61.04 -9.73 2.16
C GLY A 88 -62.08 -10.78 2.57
N LEU A 89 -62.70 -10.58 3.72
CA LEU A 89 -63.88 -11.33 4.17
C LEU A 89 -65.13 -10.80 3.43
N PRO A 90 -66.01 -11.66 2.89
CA PRO A 90 -67.30 -11.20 2.38
C PRO A 90 -68.26 -10.91 3.53
N ALA A 91 -68.98 -9.79 3.40
CA ALA A 91 -70.10 -9.44 4.27
C ALA A 91 -71.28 -10.40 4.02
N ILE A 92 -71.79 -11.03 5.07
CA ILE A 92 -73.07 -11.75 5.04
C ILE A 92 -74.10 -10.84 5.69
N GLY A 93 -75.03 -10.34 4.87
CA GLY A 93 -76.17 -9.57 5.31
C GLY A 93 -77.29 -10.47 5.84
N THR A 94 -78.01 -9.95 6.83
CA THR A 94 -79.40 -10.27 7.17
C THR A 94 -80.04 -8.99 7.68
#